data_AF-A0A382X4C6-F1
#
_entry.id   AF-A0A382X4C6-F1
#
_cell.length_a   1.000
_cell.length_b   1.000
_cell.length_c   1.000
_cell.angle_alpha   90.00
_cell.angle_beta   90.00
_cell.angle_gamma   90.00
#
_symmetry.space_group_name_H-M   'P 1'
#
loop_
_entity.id
_entity.type
_entity.pdbx_description
1 polymer ?
#
loop_
_entity_poly.entity_id
_entity_poly.type
_entity_poly.pdbx_seq_one_letter_code
_entity_poly.pdbx_strand_id
1 'polypeptide(L)'
;MKKTIELTLVVFAISFLTSCTSNGSALPKTIPGTVKTYTVNQEGTVEILGHDIKTEPKYWLYIRCDHWSGCYMRCQGKVNSCKKVARDSEFPVDYIVSP
;
A
#
# COMPACT_ATOMS: atom_id res chain seq x y z
N MET A 1 -5.19 0.27 45.01
CA MET A 1 -6.29 0.21 44.02
C MET A 1 -6.27 1.41 43.07
N LYS A 2 -6.47 2.65 43.54
CA LYS A 2 -6.42 3.85 42.66
C LYS A 2 -5.14 3.97 41.83
N LYS A 3 -3.97 3.86 42.46
CA LYS A 3 -2.66 3.93 41.76
C LYS A 3 -2.45 2.80 40.73
N THR A 4 -3.02 1.63 40.96
CA THR A 4 -2.91 0.47 40.06
C THR A 4 -3.79 0.66 38.81
N ILE A 5 -5.01 1.19 39.00
CA ILE A 5 -5.92 1.52 37.90
C ILE A 5 -5.35 2.64 37.02
N GLU A 6 -4.80 3.69 37.64
CA GLU A 6 -4.10 4.77 36.93
C GLU A 6 -2.91 4.24 36.11
N LEU A 7 -2.08 3.38 36.71
CA LEU A 7 -0.95 2.77 36.00
C LEU A 7 -1.40 1.92 34.80
N THR A 8 -2.52 1.20 34.96
CA THR A 8 -3.06 0.35 33.89
C THR A 8 -3.63 1.19 32.75
N LEU A 9 -4.32 2.28 33.05
CA LEU A 9 -4.82 3.24 32.05
C LEU A 9 -3.69 3.92 31.29
N VAL A 10 -2.61 4.30 31.99
CA VAL A 10 -1.42 4.90 31.37
C VAL A 10 -0.74 3.92 30.42
N VAL A 11 -0.54 2.67 30.83
CA VAL A 11 0.06 1.64 29.97
C VAL A 11 -0.83 1.38 28.74
N PHE A 12 -2.14 1.29 28.92
CA PHE A 12 -3.09 1.12 27.82
C PHE A 12 -2.99 2.28 26.82
N ALA A 13 -3.03 3.53 27.30
CA ALA A 13 -2.92 4.72 26.45
C ALA A 13 -1.58 4.77 25.67
N ILE A 14 -0.47 4.39 26.29
CA ILE A 14 0.85 4.32 25.61
C ILE A 14 0.84 3.28 24.50
N SER A 15 0.21 2.10 24.70
CA SER A 15 0.07 1.08 23.66
C SER A 15 -0.82 1.51 22.47
N PHE A 16 -1.81 2.38 22.68
CA PHE A 16 -2.56 2.97 21.55
C PHE A 16 -1.74 4.02 20.81
N LEU A 17 -0.93 4.82 21.52
CA LEU A 17 -0.08 5.83 20.89
C LEU A 17 1.04 5.20 20.03
N THR A 18 1.55 4.02 20.40
CA THR A 18 2.54 3.29 19.59
C THR A 18 1.92 2.50 18.43
N SER A 19 0.59 2.37 18.38
CA SER A 19 -0.12 1.69 17.29
C SER A 19 -0.33 2.53 16.03
N CYS A 20 0.29 3.72 15.94
CA CYS A 20 0.62 4.37 14.67
C CYS A 20 1.71 3.57 13.92
N THR A 21 1.47 2.28 13.72
CA THR A 21 2.27 1.41 12.86
C THR A 21 2.13 1.93 11.43
N SER A 22 3.25 2.11 10.74
CA SER A 22 3.30 2.47 9.33
C SER A 22 2.36 1.57 8.55
N ASN A 23 1.45 2.14 7.76
CA ASN A 23 0.64 1.33 6.85
C ASN A 23 1.56 0.44 6.01
N GLY A 24 1.21 -0.84 5.87
CA GLY A 24 2.01 -1.76 5.06
C GLY A 24 2.12 -1.26 3.62
N SER A 25 3.31 -1.30 3.03
CA SER A 25 3.47 -1.16 1.59
C SER A 25 3.49 -2.54 0.95
N ALA A 26 2.84 -2.67 -0.20
CA ALA A 26 2.80 -3.93 -0.94
C ALA A 26 3.32 -3.72 -2.36
N LEU A 27 4.18 -4.64 -2.79
CA LEU A 27 4.73 -4.69 -4.14
C LEU A 27 4.08 -5.82 -4.92
N PRO A 28 3.80 -5.60 -6.22
CA PRO A 28 3.18 -6.61 -7.07
C PRO A 28 4.04 -7.88 -7.16
N LYS A 29 3.39 -9.04 -7.13
CA LYS A 29 4.05 -10.33 -7.33
C LYS A 29 4.57 -10.39 -8.77
N THR A 30 5.87 -10.63 -8.93
CA THR A 30 6.44 -10.79 -10.28
C THR A 30 6.20 -12.23 -10.75
N ILE A 31 5.36 -12.41 -11.77
CA ILE A 31 5.11 -13.72 -12.37
C ILE A 31 6.20 -14.01 -13.43
N PRO A 32 7.02 -15.07 -13.27
CA PRO A 32 8.02 -15.43 -14.27
C PRO A 32 7.36 -15.80 -15.61
N GLY A 33 7.85 -15.23 -16.72
CA GLY A 33 7.37 -15.55 -18.07
C GLY A 33 6.27 -14.64 -18.64
N THR A 34 5.71 -13.73 -17.85
CA THR A 34 4.72 -12.75 -18.33
C THR A 34 5.42 -11.53 -18.94
N VAL A 35 4.92 -11.02 -20.08
CA VAL A 35 5.35 -9.74 -20.64
C VAL A 35 5.15 -8.65 -19.58
N LYS A 36 6.24 -8.05 -19.10
CA LYS A 36 6.16 -6.99 -18.10
C LYS A 36 5.46 -5.78 -18.71
N THR A 37 4.31 -5.43 -18.15
CA THR A 37 3.55 -4.20 -18.47
C THR A 37 3.91 -3.05 -17.53
N TYR A 38 4.79 -3.29 -16.55
CA TYR A 38 5.22 -2.34 -15.55
C TYR A 38 6.66 -2.62 -15.09
N THR A 39 7.28 -1.61 -14.49
CA THR A 39 8.54 -1.69 -13.74
C THR A 39 8.30 -1.26 -12.30
N VAL A 40 9.22 -1.60 -11.40
CA VAL A 40 9.19 -1.09 -10.01
C VAL A 40 10.46 -0.28 -9.81
N ASN A 41 10.33 0.99 -9.45
CA ASN A 41 11.49 1.84 -9.20
C ASN A 41 12.10 1.61 -7.79
N GLN A 42 13.24 2.25 -7.51
CA GLN A 42 13.96 2.09 -6.25
C GLN A 42 13.14 2.51 -5.02
N GLU A 43 12.15 3.36 -5.21
CA GLU A 43 11.24 3.78 -4.15
C GLU A 43 10.00 2.87 -4.02
N GLY A 44 9.94 1.75 -4.74
CA GLY A 44 8.80 0.83 -4.72
C GLY A 44 7.55 1.33 -5.46
N THR A 45 7.69 2.28 -6.40
CA THR A 45 6.58 2.71 -7.26
C THR A 45 6.45 1.79 -8.46
N VAL A 46 5.24 1.31 -8.71
CA VAL A 46 4.87 0.60 -9.93
C VAL A 46 4.71 1.62 -11.06
N GLU A 47 5.61 1.60 -12.05
CA GLU A 47 5.57 2.47 -13.21
C GLU A 47 5.03 1.70 -14.42
N ILE A 48 3.93 2.17 -15.01
CA ILE A 48 3.31 1.52 -16.17
C ILE A 48 4.14 1.80 -17.43
N LEU A 49 4.53 0.73 -18.14
CA LEU A 49 5.30 0.83 -19.38
C LEU A 49 4.42 1.29 -20.56
N GLY A 50 5.03 2.00 -21.51
CA GLY A 50 4.34 2.49 -22.72
C GLY A 50 3.67 3.86 -22.59
N HIS A 51 3.86 4.54 -21.44
CA HIS A 51 3.42 5.92 -21.21
C HIS A 51 4.59 6.81 -20.78
N ASP A 52 4.48 8.12 -20.99
CA ASP A 52 5.47 9.07 -20.49
C ASP A 52 5.28 9.25 -18.99
N ILE A 53 6.09 8.52 -18.21
CA ILE A 53 6.06 8.52 -16.75
C ILE A 53 6.18 9.94 -16.18
N LYS A 54 6.83 10.88 -16.87
CA LYS A 54 7.00 12.26 -16.38
C LYS A 54 5.69 13.05 -16.31
N THR A 55 4.72 12.71 -17.15
CA THR A 55 3.42 13.40 -17.23
C THR A 55 2.29 12.64 -16.56
N GLU A 56 2.50 11.35 -16.30
CA GLU A 56 1.48 10.50 -15.72
C GLU A 56 1.32 10.73 -14.20
N PRO A 57 0.09 10.75 -13.70
CA PRO A 57 -0.20 10.92 -12.27
C PRO A 57 0.26 9.73 -11.43
N LYS A 58 0.55 10.02 -10.16
CA LYS A 58 0.88 9.04 -9.12
C LYS A 58 -0.35 8.79 -8.25
N TYR A 59 -0.62 7.52 -7.98
CA TYR A 59 -1.74 7.05 -7.19
C TYR A 59 -1.28 6.12 -6.06
N TRP A 60 -2.01 6.15 -4.96
CA TRP A 60 -1.93 5.14 -3.92
C TRP A 60 -3.16 4.25 -4.00
N LEU A 61 -2.96 2.96 -4.24
CA LEU A 61 -4.04 1.97 -4.25
C LEU A 61 -4.10 1.34 -2.87
N TYR A 62 -5.25 1.48 -2.20
CA TYR A 62 -5.49 0.71 -0.99
C TYR A 62 -5.91 -0.71 -1.38
N ILE A 63 -5.15 -1.68 -0.91
CA ILE A 63 -5.31 -3.08 -1.25
C ILE A 63 -5.39 -3.95 0.00
N ARG A 64 -6.13 -5.05 -0.11
CA ARG A 64 -6.13 -6.08 0.92
C ARG A 64 -4.86 -6.91 0.84
N CYS A 65 -4.17 -7.00 1.96
CA CYS A 65 -2.94 -7.77 2.16
C CYS A 65 -3.00 -8.43 3.54
N ASP A 66 -1.98 -9.22 3.90
CA ASP A 66 -1.84 -9.84 5.22
C ASP A 66 -1.37 -8.82 6.28
N HIS A 67 -2.11 -7.70 6.39
CA HIS A 67 -1.93 -6.66 7.40
C HIS A 67 -3.30 -6.20 7.86
N TRP A 68 -3.48 -6.06 9.18
CA TRP A 68 -4.78 -5.81 9.81
C TRP A 68 -5.47 -4.51 9.34
N SER A 69 -4.68 -3.50 8.94
CA SER A 69 -5.17 -2.22 8.43
C SER A 69 -5.14 -2.11 6.89
N GLY A 70 -4.85 -3.21 6.18
CA GLY A 70 -4.59 -3.22 4.74
C GLY A 70 -3.23 -2.63 4.36
N CYS A 71 -2.96 -2.57 3.05
CA CYS A 71 -1.71 -2.06 2.50
C CYS A 71 -1.96 -1.00 1.43
N TYR A 72 -0.92 -0.21 1.16
CA TYR A 72 -0.90 0.72 0.04
C TYR A 72 0.11 0.26 -1.01
N MET A 73 -0.33 0.26 -2.27
CA MET A 73 0.54 0.08 -3.43
C MET A 73 0.65 1.41 -4.17
N ARG A 74 1.88 1.89 -4.36
CA ARG A 74 2.12 3.12 -5.13
C ARG A 74 2.24 2.80 -6.60
N CYS A 75 1.50 3.50 -7.45
CA CYS A 75 1.53 3.30 -8.90
C CYS A 75 1.53 4.62 -9.66
N GLN A 76 2.24 4.67 -10.77
CA GLN A 76 2.36 5.82 -11.66
C GLN A 76 2.00 5.41 -13.09
N GLY A 77 1.05 6.12 -13.70
CA GLY A 77 0.44 5.75 -14.97
C GLY A 77 -1.08 5.70 -14.88
N LYS A 78 -1.75 5.35 -15.99
CA LYS A 78 -3.21 5.24 -16.05
C LYS A 78 -3.78 4.37 -14.93
N VAL A 79 -4.80 4.91 -14.26
CA VAL A 79 -5.43 4.27 -13.09
C VAL A 79 -5.94 2.85 -13.36
N ASN A 80 -6.48 2.59 -14.55
CA ASN A 80 -6.99 1.26 -14.92
C ASN A 80 -5.85 0.23 -15.06
N SER A 81 -4.69 0.66 -15.58
CA SER A 81 -3.50 -0.17 -15.65
C SER A 81 -2.98 -0.48 -14.24
N CYS A 82 -2.95 0.50 -13.33
CA CYS A 82 -2.59 0.29 -11.93
C CYS A 82 -3.51 -0.71 -11.21
N LYS A 83 -4.83 -0.59 -11.41
CA LYS A 83 -5.79 -1.58 -10.88
C LYS A 83 -5.55 -2.97 -11.43
N LYS A 84 -5.21 -3.07 -12.72
CA LYS A 84 -4.91 -4.35 -13.38
C LYS A 84 -3.68 -5.01 -12.74
N VAL A 85 -2.59 -4.26 -12.56
CA VAL A 85 -1.37 -4.79 -11.91
C VAL A 85 -1.66 -5.31 -10.49
N ALA A 86 -2.46 -4.59 -9.70
CA ALA A 86 -2.87 -5.06 -8.38
C ALA A 86 -3.67 -6.37 -8.45
N ARG A 87 -4.66 -6.45 -9.34
CA ARG A 87 -5.46 -7.67 -9.54
C ARG A 87 -4.63 -8.86 -10.02
N ASP A 88 -3.76 -8.64 -11.00
CA ASP A 88 -2.85 -9.65 -11.54
C ASP A 88 -1.85 -10.15 -10.47
N SER A 89 -1.60 -9.32 -9.43
CA SER A 89 -0.78 -9.66 -8.26
C SER A 89 -1.57 -10.29 -7.11
N GLU A 90 -2.85 -10.63 -7.33
CA GLU A 90 -3.77 -11.17 -6.33
C GLU A 90 -4.04 -10.20 -5.16
N PHE A 91 -3.93 -8.90 -5.41
CA PHE A 91 -4.29 -7.86 -4.45
C PHE A 91 -5.66 -7.27 -4.81
N PRO A 92 -6.73 -7.61 -4.05
CA PRO A 92 -8.02 -6.96 -4.21
C PRO A 92 -7.86 -5.46 -3.92
N VAL A 93 -8.19 -4.62 -4.90
CA VAL A 93 -8.21 -3.17 -4.75
C VAL A 93 -9.56 -2.77 -4.17
N ASP A 94 -9.58 -2.18 -2.97
CA ASP A 94 -10.82 -1.68 -2.40
C ASP A 94 -11.11 -0.25 -2.87
N TYR A 95 -10.11 0.66 -2.80
CA TYR A 95 -10.25 2.03 -3.30
C TYR A 95 -8.92 2.66 -3.73
N ILE A 96 -9.00 3.77 -4.45
CA ILE A 96 -7.84 4.57 -4.87
C ILE A 96 -7.80 5.84 -4.05
N VAL A 97 -6.63 6.13 -3.48
CA VAL A 97 -6.28 7.42 -2.91
C VAL A 97 -5.49 8.17 -3.95
N SER A 98 -6.13 9.16 -4.57
CA SER A 98 -5.43 10.20 -5.33
C SER A 98 -5.12 11.35 -4.36
N PRO A 99 -3.92 11.94 -4.40
CA PRO A 99 -3.73 13.28 -3.87
C PRO A 99 -4.62 14.29 -4.60
#